data_AF-A0A0S8AGG1-F1
#
_entry.id   AF-A0A0S8AGG1-F1
#
_cell.length_a   1.000
_cell.length_b   1.000
_cell.length_c   1.000
_cell.angle_alpha   90.00
_cell.angle_beta   90.00
_cell.angle_gamma   90.00
#
_symmetry.space_group_name_H-M   'P 1'
#
loop_
_entity.id
_entity.type
_entity.pdbx_description
1 polymer ?
#
loop_
_entity_poly.entity_id
_entity_poly.type
_entity_poly.pdbx_seq_one_letter_code
_entity_poly.pdbx_strand_id
1 'polypeptide(L)'
;MRNTLTSAILLAALLIPTLSLATPGILKMFLAKYPAAEGSQLSSCRTCHLPAQENCLNSYALSLKENGLDFSLIEKADSDGDTVSNIAEITAGQLPGSQAQADEVFLFTNRIGAITFNHEKHSLADPYLSRGKCDNCHSEEKFPRRFDDNVSWQKVAHPLCKGCHKESGSENAPTNCFKCHDKSRKG
;
A
#
# COMPACT_ATOMS: atom_id res chain seq x y z
N MET A 1 53.60 29.82 -46.13
CA MET A 1 53.33 30.41 -44.79
C MET A 1 51.99 29.85 -44.32
N ARG A 2 52.01 28.83 -43.44
CA ARG A 2 51.64 28.89 -42.00
C ARG A 2 50.15 29.24 -41.79
N ASN A 3 49.30 28.51 -41.08
CA ASN A 3 49.45 27.41 -40.10
C ASN A 3 48.12 26.62 -40.00
N THR A 4 48.26 25.34 -39.63
CA THR A 4 47.21 24.41 -39.21
C THR A 4 46.57 24.83 -37.87
N LEU A 5 45.24 24.79 -37.78
CA LEU A 5 44.51 24.92 -36.50
C LEU A 5 44.18 23.53 -35.97
N THR A 6 44.81 23.19 -34.85
CA THR A 6 44.69 21.95 -34.09
C THR A 6 43.41 21.89 -33.26
N SER A 7 42.76 20.73 -33.30
CA SER A 7 41.65 20.28 -32.47
C SER A 7 41.86 20.49 -30.96
N ALA A 8 40.77 20.78 -30.24
CA ALA A 8 40.62 20.45 -28.83
C ALA A 8 39.15 20.06 -28.57
N ILE A 9 38.83 18.78 -28.76
CA ILE A 9 37.56 18.21 -28.30
C ILE A 9 37.76 17.85 -26.83
N LEU A 10 37.22 18.67 -25.93
CA LEU A 10 37.16 18.37 -24.50
C LEU A 10 36.03 17.36 -24.27
N LEU A 11 36.37 16.07 -24.20
CA LEU A 11 35.42 15.01 -23.83
C LEU A 11 35.33 14.96 -22.30
N ALA A 12 34.42 15.74 -21.71
CA ALA A 12 34.08 15.64 -20.31
C ALA A 12 33.27 14.35 -20.09
N ALA A 13 33.94 13.28 -19.65
CA ALA A 13 33.28 12.05 -19.23
C ALA A 13 32.47 12.32 -17.95
N LEU A 14 31.18 12.58 -18.11
CA LEU A 14 30.21 12.71 -17.04
C LEU A 14 30.00 11.32 -16.42
N LEU A 15 30.81 10.98 -15.40
CA LEU A 15 30.52 9.86 -14.50
C LEU A 15 29.22 10.21 -13.76
N ILE A 16 28.09 9.70 -14.27
CA ILE A 16 26.82 9.73 -13.55
C ILE A 16 26.96 8.70 -12.43
N PRO A 17 27.11 9.08 -11.15
CA PRO A 17 27.03 8.10 -10.08
C PRO A 17 25.64 7.49 -10.16
N THR A 18 25.57 6.18 -10.37
CA THR A 18 24.32 5.45 -10.19
C THR A 18 23.91 5.69 -8.75
N LEU A 19 22.81 6.41 -8.56
CA LEU A 19 22.19 6.60 -7.26
C LEU A 19 21.84 5.20 -6.75
N SER A 20 22.68 4.66 -5.88
CA SER A 20 22.38 3.46 -5.11
C SER A 20 21.27 3.86 -4.15
N LEU A 21 20.02 3.74 -4.61
CA LEU A 21 18.86 3.77 -3.75
C LEU A 21 19.02 2.59 -2.81
N ALA A 22 19.36 2.85 -1.56
CA ALA A 22 19.46 1.82 -0.54
C ALA A 22 18.09 1.15 -0.41
N THR A 23 17.91 -0.01 -1.03
CA THR A 23 16.70 -0.81 -0.83
C THR A 23 16.72 -1.34 0.60
N PRO A 24 15.59 -1.24 1.33
CA PRO A 24 15.50 -1.83 2.66
C PRO A 24 15.91 -3.31 2.62
N GLY A 25 16.61 -3.80 3.64
CA GLY A 25 17.20 -5.15 3.62
C GLY A 25 16.21 -6.27 3.26
N ILE A 26 14.97 -6.17 3.74
CA ILE A 26 13.89 -7.13 3.43
C ILE A 26 13.48 -7.06 1.96
N LEU A 27 13.40 -5.87 1.35
CA LEU A 27 13.11 -5.74 -0.08
C LEU A 27 14.22 -6.38 -0.93
N LYS A 28 15.48 -6.22 -0.52
CA LYS A 28 16.60 -6.92 -1.19
C LYS A 28 16.48 -8.44 -1.07
N MET A 29 16.07 -8.96 0.09
CA MET A 29 15.82 -10.39 0.26
C MET A 29 14.63 -10.87 -0.59
N PHE A 30 13.57 -10.08 -0.68
CA PHE A 30 12.41 -10.34 -1.54
C PHE A 30 12.82 -10.43 -3.00
N LEU A 31 13.58 -9.45 -3.52
CA LEU A 31 14.05 -9.45 -4.91
C LEU A 31 15.05 -10.59 -5.19
N ALA A 32 15.86 -10.99 -4.20
CA ALA A 32 16.72 -12.16 -4.34
C ALA A 32 15.92 -13.48 -4.43
N LYS A 33 14.80 -13.58 -3.70
CA LYS A 33 13.89 -14.73 -3.75
C LYS A 33 13.04 -14.75 -5.02
N TYR A 34 12.60 -13.58 -5.49
CA TYR A 34 11.73 -13.41 -6.65
C TYR A 34 12.35 -12.46 -7.69
N PRO A 35 13.37 -12.89 -8.45
CA PRO A 35 14.07 -11.99 -9.39
C PRO A 35 13.17 -11.38 -10.47
N ALA A 36 12.10 -12.07 -10.86
CA ALA A 36 11.12 -11.56 -11.84
C ALA A 36 10.34 -10.33 -11.34
N ALA A 37 10.37 -10.04 -10.03
CA ALA A 37 9.75 -8.86 -9.45
C ALA A 37 10.59 -7.58 -9.63
N GLU A 38 11.87 -7.70 -10.01
CA GLU A 38 12.75 -6.55 -10.21
C GLU A 38 12.24 -5.64 -11.33
N GLY A 39 12.25 -4.32 -11.09
CA GLY A 39 11.71 -3.34 -12.03
C GLY A 39 10.17 -3.31 -12.15
N SER A 40 9.45 -4.17 -11.42
CA SER A 40 7.99 -4.12 -11.32
C SER A 40 7.52 -3.29 -10.11
N GLN A 41 6.21 -3.15 -9.93
CA GLN A 41 5.63 -2.53 -8.73
C GLN A 41 5.98 -3.25 -7.43
N LEU A 42 6.37 -4.53 -7.52
CA LEU A 42 6.84 -5.34 -6.39
C LEU A 42 8.26 -4.96 -5.93
N SER A 43 9.00 -4.20 -6.74
CA SER A 43 10.29 -3.63 -6.38
C SER A 43 10.13 -2.30 -5.63
N SER A 44 9.18 -2.23 -4.70
CA SER A 44 8.87 -1.01 -3.96
C SER A 44 8.55 -1.31 -2.48
N CYS A 45 8.54 -0.28 -1.65
CA CYS A 45 8.13 -0.41 -0.25
C CYS A 45 6.70 -0.99 -0.12
N ARG A 46 5.85 -0.83 -1.14
CA ARG A 46 4.45 -1.29 -1.15
C ARG A 46 4.29 -2.80 -0.98
N THR A 47 5.29 -3.57 -1.38
CA THR A 47 5.31 -5.03 -1.22
C THR A 47 5.21 -5.43 0.24
N CYS A 48 5.81 -4.65 1.15
CA CYS A 48 5.81 -4.94 2.59
C CYS A 48 5.06 -3.91 3.43
N HIS A 49 4.82 -2.71 2.90
CA HIS A 49 4.26 -1.59 3.63
C HIS A 49 3.01 -1.08 2.94
N LEU A 50 1.93 -0.93 3.71
CA LEU A 50 0.69 -0.37 3.22
C LEU A 50 0.06 0.47 4.34
N PRO A 51 0.08 1.81 4.24
CA PRO A 51 0.72 2.62 3.19
C PRO A 51 2.25 2.41 3.11
N ALA A 52 2.88 2.82 2.00
CA ALA A 52 4.32 2.69 1.73
C ALA A 52 5.23 3.55 2.65
N GLN A 53 5.11 3.36 3.96
CA GLN A 53 5.76 4.12 5.01
C GLN A 53 6.37 3.17 6.04
N GLU A 54 7.46 3.63 6.65
CA GLU A 54 8.09 2.94 7.77
C GLU A 54 7.07 2.67 8.89
N ASN A 55 7.16 1.49 9.52
CA ASN A 55 6.29 1.02 10.60
C ASN A 55 4.80 0.78 10.25
N CYS A 56 4.35 0.95 9.02
CA CYS A 56 3.00 0.50 8.59
C CYS A 56 3.13 -0.74 7.68
N LEU A 57 3.45 -1.89 8.31
CA LEU A 57 3.53 -3.20 7.64
C LEU A 57 2.15 -3.63 7.15
N ASN A 58 2.09 -4.16 5.94
CA ASN A 58 0.89 -4.78 5.39
C ASN A 58 0.70 -6.22 5.93
N SER A 59 -0.42 -6.85 5.60
CA SER A 59 -0.73 -8.19 6.07
C SER A 59 0.31 -9.23 5.63
N TYR A 60 0.83 -9.13 4.40
CA TYR A 60 1.92 -9.96 3.89
C TYR A 60 3.19 -9.86 4.74
N ALA A 61 3.65 -8.64 5.04
CA ALA A 61 4.85 -8.45 5.83
C ALA A 61 4.65 -8.82 7.31
N LEU A 62 3.43 -8.69 7.84
CA LEU A 62 3.08 -9.22 9.15
C LEU A 62 3.17 -10.75 9.17
N SER A 63 2.59 -11.43 8.17
CA SER A 63 2.70 -12.88 8.00
C SER A 63 4.15 -13.32 7.85
N LEU A 64 4.95 -12.60 7.06
CA LEU A 64 6.37 -12.85 6.88
C LEU A 64 7.14 -12.70 8.19
N LYS A 65 6.86 -11.65 8.97
CA LYS A 65 7.46 -11.40 10.28
C LYS A 65 7.11 -12.50 11.28
N GLU A 66 5.86 -12.95 11.31
CA GLU A 66 5.39 -14.05 12.17
C GLU A 66 6.05 -15.38 11.82
N ASN A 67 6.46 -15.56 10.56
CA ASN A 67 7.14 -16.76 10.05
C ASN A 67 8.67 -16.58 9.92
N GLY A 68 9.28 -15.70 10.73
CA GLY A 68 10.74 -15.58 10.82
C GLY A 68 11.43 -15.04 9.56
N LEU A 69 10.70 -14.29 8.73
CA LEU A 69 11.11 -13.79 7.43
C LEU A 69 11.39 -14.88 6.37
N ASP A 70 10.82 -16.07 6.55
CA ASP A 70 10.86 -17.13 5.55
C ASP A 70 9.72 -16.95 4.52
N PHE A 71 10.09 -16.46 3.34
CA PHE A 71 9.15 -16.26 2.24
C PHE A 71 8.43 -17.55 1.83
N SER A 72 9.11 -18.70 1.88
CA SER A 72 8.55 -19.97 1.40
C SER A 72 7.49 -20.55 2.34
N LEU A 73 7.54 -20.22 3.63
CA LEU A 73 6.49 -20.63 4.57
C LEU A 73 5.16 -19.92 4.31
N ILE A 74 5.19 -18.72 3.71
CA ILE A 74 3.98 -17.94 3.46
C ILE A 74 3.54 -17.96 1.98
N GLU A 75 4.27 -18.57 1.06
CA GLU A 75 3.93 -18.59 -0.38
C GLU A 75 2.49 -19.06 -0.66
N LYS A 76 2.01 -20.05 0.10
CA LYS A 76 0.64 -20.60 -0.05
C LYS A 76 -0.42 -19.89 0.78
N ALA A 77 -0.01 -18.96 1.66
CA ALA A 77 -0.96 -18.17 2.43
C ALA A 77 -1.64 -17.13 1.52
N ASP A 78 -2.87 -16.81 1.85
CA ASP A 78 -3.61 -15.65 1.34
C ASP A 78 -3.54 -14.60 2.47
N SER A 79 -2.63 -13.64 2.35
CA SER A 79 -2.34 -12.73 3.47
C SER A 79 -3.37 -11.63 3.62
N ASP A 80 -4.00 -11.19 2.53
CA ASP A 80 -4.95 -10.07 2.51
C ASP A 80 -6.42 -10.50 2.38
N GLY A 81 -6.67 -11.80 2.23
CA GLY A 81 -7.99 -12.44 2.27
C GLY A 81 -8.73 -12.37 0.94
N ASP A 82 -8.05 -12.12 -0.17
CA ASP A 82 -8.68 -11.94 -1.49
C ASP A 82 -8.92 -13.26 -2.26
N THR A 83 -8.64 -14.39 -1.62
CA THR A 83 -8.71 -15.77 -2.15
C THR A 83 -7.59 -16.16 -3.13
N VAL A 84 -6.61 -15.29 -3.34
CA VAL A 84 -5.41 -15.56 -4.13
C VAL A 84 -4.23 -15.73 -3.18
N SER A 85 -3.43 -16.78 -3.40
CA SER A 85 -2.23 -16.99 -2.58
C SER A 85 -1.14 -15.97 -2.92
N ASN A 86 -0.32 -15.60 -1.93
CA ASN A 86 0.84 -14.71 -2.07
C ASN A 86 1.71 -15.03 -3.30
N ILE A 87 2.03 -16.31 -3.54
CA ILE A 87 2.89 -16.69 -4.68
C ILE A 87 2.22 -16.46 -6.03
N ALA A 88 0.90 -16.65 -6.12
CA ALA A 88 0.15 -16.43 -7.34
C ALA A 88 0.09 -14.93 -7.68
N GLU A 89 -0.10 -14.08 -6.66
CA GLU A 89 -0.04 -12.63 -6.82
C GLU A 89 1.35 -12.15 -7.23
N ILE A 90 2.41 -12.56 -6.51
CA ILE A 90 3.80 -12.20 -6.83
C ILE A 90 4.13 -12.60 -8.28
N THR A 91 3.73 -13.80 -8.71
CA THR A 91 3.94 -14.28 -10.07
C THR A 91 3.17 -13.46 -11.10
N ALA A 92 1.98 -12.96 -10.74
CA ALA A 92 1.16 -12.07 -11.57
C ALA A 92 1.60 -10.60 -11.50
N GLY A 93 2.65 -10.26 -10.74
CA GLY A 93 3.07 -8.88 -10.53
C GLY A 93 2.13 -8.08 -9.62
N GLN A 94 1.30 -8.74 -8.81
CA GLN A 94 0.33 -8.17 -7.88
C GLN A 94 0.87 -8.17 -6.44
N LEU A 95 0.44 -7.20 -5.63
CA LEU A 95 0.96 -6.95 -4.29
C LEU A 95 0.35 -7.93 -3.27
N PRO A 96 1.12 -8.86 -2.69
CA PRO A 96 0.60 -10.00 -1.91
C PRO A 96 -0.02 -9.65 -0.54
N GLY A 97 -0.17 -8.37 -0.25
CA GLY A 97 -0.73 -7.85 1.00
C GLY A 97 -1.70 -6.72 0.74
N SER A 98 -2.33 -6.71 -0.44
CA SER A 98 -3.22 -5.67 -0.93
C SER A 98 -4.21 -6.26 -1.95
N GLN A 99 -5.49 -6.28 -1.59
CA GLN A 99 -6.59 -6.72 -2.47
C GLN A 99 -6.77 -5.83 -3.73
N ALA A 100 -5.92 -4.83 -3.90
CA ALA A 100 -5.96 -3.88 -4.99
C ALA A 100 -4.61 -3.77 -5.69
N GLN A 101 -4.67 -3.67 -7.03
CA GLN A 101 -3.50 -3.73 -7.91
C GLN A 101 -2.67 -2.43 -7.96
N ALA A 102 -3.18 -1.29 -7.50
CA ALA A 102 -2.51 0.01 -7.65
C ALA A 102 -2.86 1.08 -6.59
N ASP A 103 -4.11 1.15 -6.11
CA ASP A 103 -4.51 1.97 -4.97
C ASP A 103 -5.00 1.01 -3.89
N GLU A 104 -4.53 1.07 -2.64
CA GLU A 104 -5.08 0.23 -1.56
C GLU A 104 -6.55 0.59 -1.32
N VAL A 105 -7.45 -0.25 -1.83
CA VAL A 105 -8.90 -0.05 -1.74
C VAL A 105 -9.51 -1.24 -1.04
N PHE A 106 -10.05 -1.01 0.15
CA PHE A 106 -10.85 -1.97 0.88
C PHE A 106 -12.31 -1.89 0.44
N LEU A 107 -12.94 -3.04 0.25
CA LEU A 107 -14.37 -3.16 -0.02
C LEU A 107 -15.07 -3.75 1.20
N PHE A 108 -15.78 -2.93 1.96
CA PHE A 108 -16.58 -3.39 3.09
C PHE A 108 -18.00 -3.71 2.64
N THR A 109 -18.32 -4.99 2.50
CA THR A 109 -19.67 -5.43 2.11
C THR A 109 -20.61 -5.45 3.31
N ASN A 110 -21.86 -5.00 3.12
CA ASN A 110 -22.89 -5.04 4.17
C ASN A 110 -24.29 -4.90 3.55
N ARG A 111 -25.33 -5.17 4.35
CA ARG A 111 -26.74 -5.18 3.91
C ARG A 111 -27.27 -3.82 3.43
N ILE A 112 -26.65 -2.70 3.84
CA ILE A 112 -27.08 -1.35 3.44
C ILE A 112 -26.53 -1.02 2.05
N GLY A 113 -25.31 -1.46 1.76
CA GLY A 113 -24.56 -1.23 0.53
C GLY A 113 -23.07 -1.22 0.83
N ALA A 114 -22.27 -1.74 -0.10
CA ALA A 114 -20.83 -1.83 0.07
C ALA A 114 -20.19 -0.43 0.17
N ILE A 115 -19.11 -0.35 0.94
CA ILE A 115 -18.30 0.86 1.06
C ILE A 115 -16.94 0.58 0.41
N THR A 116 -16.58 1.44 -0.54
CA THR A 116 -15.24 1.46 -1.12
C THR A 116 -14.39 2.47 -0.35
N PHE A 117 -13.36 2.00 0.32
CA PHE A 117 -12.46 2.84 1.12
C PHE A 117 -11.04 2.77 0.57
N ASN A 118 -10.56 3.89 0.03
CA ASN A 118 -9.18 4.01 -0.43
C ASN A 118 -8.26 4.38 0.74
N HIS A 119 -7.65 3.38 1.37
CA HIS A 119 -6.83 3.56 2.57
C HIS A 119 -5.51 4.27 2.26
N GLU A 120 -4.92 4.03 1.09
CA GLU A 120 -3.69 4.71 0.65
C GLU A 120 -3.89 6.22 0.57
N LYS A 121 -4.99 6.69 -0.03
CA LYS A 121 -5.33 8.11 -0.10
C LYS A 121 -5.59 8.70 1.29
N HIS A 122 -6.40 8.01 2.11
CA HIS A 122 -6.67 8.48 3.46
C HIS A 122 -5.44 8.53 4.34
N SER A 123 -4.42 7.72 4.04
CA SER A 123 -3.17 7.68 4.78
C SER A 123 -2.19 8.72 4.28
N LEU A 124 -1.90 8.80 2.98
CA LEU A 124 -0.74 9.52 2.45
C LEU A 124 -1.07 10.77 1.64
N ALA A 125 -2.25 10.87 1.03
CA ALA A 125 -2.50 11.93 0.07
C ALA A 125 -2.72 13.28 0.78
N ASP A 126 -2.06 14.34 0.29
CA ASP A 126 -2.14 15.72 0.82
C ASP A 126 -3.54 16.24 1.15
N PRO A 127 -4.61 15.96 0.37
CA PRO A 127 -5.96 16.41 0.71
C PRO A 127 -6.55 15.71 1.96
N TYR A 128 -5.92 14.67 2.49
CA TYR A 128 -6.37 13.92 3.66
C TYR A 128 -5.57 14.29 4.91
N LEU A 129 -6.28 14.34 6.04
CA LEU A 129 -5.71 14.85 7.30
C LEU A 129 -4.72 13.89 7.98
N SER A 130 -4.67 12.62 7.57
CA SER A 130 -3.87 11.62 8.27
C SER A 130 -2.37 11.78 8.07
N ARG A 131 -1.91 12.13 6.86
CA ARG A 131 -0.48 12.40 6.55
C ARG A 131 0.49 11.37 7.15
N GLY A 132 0.17 10.08 6.99
CA GLY A 132 0.96 8.95 7.48
C GLY A 132 0.79 8.62 8.96
N LYS A 133 -0.08 9.34 9.69
CA LYS A 133 -0.35 9.06 11.11
C LYS A 133 -1.35 7.91 11.23
N CYS A 134 -0.83 6.68 11.17
CA CYS A 134 -1.61 5.44 11.26
C CYS A 134 -2.50 5.41 12.54
N ASP A 135 -2.09 6.04 13.65
CA ASP A 135 -2.85 6.11 14.92
C ASP A 135 -4.12 6.97 14.87
N ASN A 136 -4.28 7.80 13.84
CA ASN A 136 -5.55 8.50 13.62
C ASN A 136 -6.69 7.50 13.38
N CYS A 137 -6.37 6.37 12.73
CA CYS A 137 -7.34 5.33 12.37
C CYS A 137 -7.22 4.06 13.22
N HIS A 138 -6.04 3.75 13.74
CA HIS A 138 -5.76 2.48 14.41
C HIS A 138 -5.38 2.65 15.89
N SER A 139 -6.03 1.88 16.75
CA SER A 139 -5.70 1.68 18.17
C SER A 139 -6.55 0.52 18.72
N GLU A 140 -6.42 0.16 19.99
CA GLU A 140 -7.28 -0.85 20.64
C GLU A 140 -8.78 -0.50 20.59
N GLU A 141 -9.11 0.80 20.54
CA GLU A 141 -10.50 1.29 20.51
C GLU A 141 -10.94 1.75 19.10
N LYS A 142 -10.04 1.75 18.11
CA LYS A 142 -10.33 2.14 16.73
C LYS A 142 -10.27 0.94 15.78
N PHE A 143 -10.11 1.16 14.48
CA PHE A 143 -10.05 0.06 13.53
C PHE A 143 -8.81 -0.80 13.79
N PRO A 144 -8.94 -2.13 13.80
CA PRO A 144 -7.79 -3.00 13.87
C PRO A 144 -6.98 -2.92 12.57
N ARG A 145 -5.70 -3.29 12.65
CA ARG A 145 -4.82 -3.41 11.48
C ARG A 145 -5.04 -4.71 10.70
N ARG A 146 -5.80 -5.65 11.28
CA ARG A 146 -6.30 -6.86 10.64
C ARG A 146 -7.82 -6.83 10.74
N PHE A 147 -8.48 -6.94 9.61
CA PHE A 147 -9.93 -6.86 9.51
C PHE A 147 -10.56 -8.26 9.49
N ASP A 148 -11.75 -8.39 10.06
CA ASP A 148 -12.56 -9.61 10.05
C ASP A 148 -13.95 -9.25 9.52
N ASP A 149 -14.31 -9.78 8.35
CA ASP A 149 -15.61 -9.61 7.68
C ASP A 149 -16.78 -10.16 8.50
N ASN A 150 -16.52 -11.05 9.46
CA ASN A 150 -17.56 -11.61 10.33
C ASN A 150 -17.92 -10.68 11.49
N VAL A 151 -17.16 -9.60 11.69
CA VAL A 151 -17.38 -8.62 12.76
C VAL A 151 -18.07 -7.38 12.20
N SER A 152 -19.12 -6.91 12.89
CA SER A 152 -19.73 -5.65 12.53
C SER A 152 -18.93 -4.47 13.09
N TRP A 153 -18.34 -3.69 12.19
CA TRP A 153 -17.54 -2.51 12.54
C TRP A 153 -18.34 -1.22 12.65
N GLN A 154 -19.67 -1.28 12.56
CA GLN A 154 -20.54 -0.09 12.51
C GLN A 154 -20.28 0.90 13.65
N LYS A 155 -20.12 0.38 14.89
CA LYS A 155 -19.94 1.20 16.09
C LYS A 155 -18.56 1.87 16.17
N VAL A 156 -17.59 1.38 15.41
CA VAL A 156 -16.25 1.99 15.27
C VAL A 156 -16.22 2.92 14.07
N ALA A 157 -16.75 2.46 12.93
CA ALA A 157 -16.71 3.17 11.65
C ALA A 157 -17.52 4.46 11.65
N HIS A 158 -18.73 4.47 12.21
CA HIS A 158 -19.55 5.68 12.20
C HIS A 158 -18.92 6.80 13.04
N PRO A 159 -18.51 6.60 14.30
CA PRO A 159 -17.84 7.67 15.04
C PRO A 159 -16.53 8.13 14.38
N LEU A 160 -15.70 7.19 13.92
CA LEU A 160 -14.38 7.52 13.38
C LEU A 160 -14.46 8.19 12.01
N CYS A 161 -15.03 7.51 11.01
CA CYS A 161 -15.04 7.98 9.63
C CYS A 161 -15.94 9.20 9.48
N LYS A 162 -17.19 9.11 9.97
CA LYS A 162 -18.14 10.24 9.87
C LYS A 162 -17.70 11.42 10.73
N GLY A 163 -17.11 11.17 11.90
CA GLY A 163 -16.57 12.22 12.78
C GLY A 163 -15.47 13.01 12.08
N CYS A 164 -14.43 12.33 11.61
CA CYS A 164 -13.33 12.95 10.87
C CYS A 164 -13.83 13.67 9.60
N HIS A 165 -14.76 13.07 8.85
CA HIS A 165 -15.35 13.70 7.67
C HIS A 165 -16.08 15.01 8.02
N LYS A 166 -16.85 15.02 9.12
CA LYS A 166 -17.54 16.22 9.59
C LYS A 166 -16.56 17.30 10.04
N GLU A 167 -15.51 16.91 10.78
CA GLU A 167 -14.49 17.81 11.30
C GLU A 167 -13.59 18.38 10.19
N SER A 168 -13.34 17.62 9.13
CA SER A 168 -12.54 18.08 8.00
C SER A 168 -13.16 19.27 7.26
N GLY A 169 -14.48 19.43 7.32
CA GLY A 169 -15.21 20.45 6.58
C GLY A 169 -15.18 20.28 5.05
N SER A 170 -14.61 19.19 4.54
CA SER A 170 -14.50 18.95 3.10
C SER A 170 -15.82 18.51 2.49
N GLU A 171 -16.23 19.13 1.38
CA GLU A 171 -17.45 18.74 0.66
C GLU A 171 -17.36 17.31 0.07
N ASN A 172 -16.14 16.85 -0.16
CA ASN A 172 -15.84 15.51 -0.66
C ASN A 172 -15.85 14.44 0.44
N ALA A 173 -15.94 14.84 1.72
CA ALA A 173 -15.96 13.92 2.85
C ALA A 173 -17.41 13.47 3.15
N PRO A 174 -17.79 12.22 2.86
CA PRO A 174 -19.17 11.77 2.98
C PRO A 174 -19.60 11.68 4.45
N THR A 175 -20.65 12.40 4.82
CA THR A 175 -21.29 12.34 6.15
C THR A 175 -22.70 11.74 6.13
N ASN A 176 -23.25 11.53 4.93
CA ASN A 176 -24.56 10.94 4.70
C ASN A 176 -24.43 9.46 4.32
N CYS A 177 -25.36 8.61 4.78
CA CYS A 177 -25.30 7.16 4.61
C CYS A 177 -24.99 6.75 3.16
N PHE A 178 -25.75 7.27 2.19
CA PHE A 178 -25.65 6.86 0.79
C PHE A 178 -24.59 7.60 -0.02
N LYS A 179 -23.81 8.48 0.61
CA LYS A 179 -22.55 8.98 0.03
C LYS A 179 -21.36 8.07 0.36
N CYS A 180 -21.55 7.12 1.29
CA CYS A 180 -20.54 6.14 1.67
C CYS A 180 -20.96 4.71 1.27
N HIS A 181 -22.23 4.36 1.53
CA HIS A 181 -22.82 3.06 1.19
C HIS A 181 -23.43 3.06 -0.21
N ASP A 182 -22.84 2.28 -1.12
CA ASP A 182 -23.34 2.07 -2.47
C ASP A 182 -24.44 0.99 -2.48
N LYS A 183 -25.70 1.42 -2.63
CA LYS A 183 -26.86 0.52 -2.68
C LYS A 183 -26.87 -0.42 -3.88
N SER A 184 -26.11 -0.12 -4.93
CA SER A 184 -26.03 -0.97 -6.12
C SER A 184 -25.16 -2.22 -5.89
N ARG A 185 -24.35 -2.23 -4.82
CA ARG A 185 -23.45 -3.32 -4.43
C ARG A 185 -23.85 -3.89 -3.07
N LYS A 186 -24.97 -4.61 -3.04
CA LYS A 186 -25.39 -5.35 -1.82
C LYS A 186 -24.84 -6.77 -1.87
N GLY A 187 -24.19 -7.18 -0.78
CA GLY A 187 -23.84 -8.58 -0.49
C GLY A 187 -24.93 -9.23 0.34
#